data_AF-G4CTR0-F1
#
_entry.id   AF-G4CTR0-F1
#
_cell.length_a   1.000
_cell.length_b   1.000
_cell.length_c   1.000
_cell.angle_alpha   90.00
_cell.angle_beta   90.00
_cell.angle_gamma   90.00
#
_symmetry.space_group_name_H-M   'P 1'
#
loop_
_entity.id
_entity.type
_entity.pdbx_description
1 polymer ?
#
loop_
_entity_poly.entity_id
_entity_poly.type
_entity_poly.pdbx_seq_one_letter_code
_entity_poly.pdbx_strand_id
1 'polypeptide(L)'
;MDEAVAKTGREVLHDLLSADGQAQWPVLVASPSVFAPYLSYIEKTLIVLVGLLVLAVALDYAGLVWFVICLAFILFNIYWRAKAREKSIHLGLSEGWRFVSAERTLYQLDNGKCIRELAVQDEHNLLIYQFQTRAEDRCLTLEYRRPYPAPELTLLQFVHSRPEDIPEFRAGAQHLADLMGIGLEDKL
;
A
#
# COMPACT_ATOMS: atom_id res chain seq x y z
N MET A 1 4.47 -16.10 -20.46
CA MET A 1 3.96 -15.83 -19.11
C MET A 1 3.88 -14.32 -19.07
N ASP A 2 2.71 -13.79 -19.38
CA ASP A 2 2.55 -12.34 -19.55
C ASP A 2 2.87 -11.67 -18.21
N GLU A 3 3.91 -10.83 -18.21
CA GLU A 3 4.15 -9.87 -17.14
C GLU A 3 2.92 -8.97 -17.11
N ALA A 4 1.96 -9.33 -16.25
CA ALA A 4 0.88 -8.43 -15.88
C ALA A 4 1.56 -7.20 -15.28
N VAL A 5 1.67 -6.15 -16.09
CA VAL A 5 2.17 -4.83 -15.67
C VAL A 5 1.39 -4.48 -14.41
N ALA A 6 2.08 -4.46 -13.28
CA ALA A 6 1.45 -4.20 -11.99
C ALA A 6 0.83 -2.81 -12.05
N LYS A 7 -0.51 -2.77 -12.05
CA LYS A 7 -1.25 -1.49 -12.10
C LYS A 7 -0.81 -0.61 -10.95
N THR A 8 -0.60 0.66 -11.23
CA THR A 8 -0.22 1.62 -10.20
C THR A 8 -1.40 1.92 -9.27
N GLY A 9 -1.12 2.43 -8.06
CA GLY A 9 -2.14 2.93 -7.13
C GLY A 9 -3.23 3.79 -7.77
N ARG A 10 -2.82 4.73 -8.63
CA ARG A 10 -3.74 5.65 -9.30
C ARG A 10 -4.61 4.96 -10.34
N GLU A 11 -4.05 4.02 -11.10
CA GLU A 11 -4.82 3.22 -12.07
C GLU A 11 -5.90 2.39 -11.37
N VAL A 12 -5.58 1.78 -10.23
CA VAL A 12 -6.56 1.04 -9.44
C VAL A 12 -7.66 1.96 -8.90
N LEU A 13 -7.32 3.14 -8.37
CA LEU A 13 -8.32 4.10 -7.89
C LEU A 13 -9.20 4.62 -9.03
N HIS A 14 -8.64 4.86 -10.21
CA HIS A 14 -9.39 5.26 -11.40
C HIS A 14 -10.33 4.14 -11.88
N ASP A 15 -9.86 2.89 -11.91
CA ASP A 15 -10.69 1.73 -12.25
C ASP A 15 -11.84 1.55 -11.26
N LEU A 16 -11.59 1.78 -9.97
CA LEU A 16 -12.64 1.78 -8.94
C LEU A 16 -13.68 2.86 -9.21
N LEU A 17 -13.25 4.09 -9.49
CA LEU A 17 -14.14 5.23 -9.76
C LEU A 17 -14.97 5.09 -11.04
N SER A 18 -14.46 4.34 -12.02
CA SER A 18 -15.12 4.11 -13.30
C SER A 18 -15.93 2.81 -13.35
N ALA A 19 -15.91 2.02 -12.28
CA ALA A 19 -16.63 0.76 -12.21
C ALA A 19 -18.15 0.99 -12.17
N ASP A 20 -18.85 0.36 -13.12
CA ASP A 20 -20.32 0.32 -13.16
C ASP A 20 -20.78 -1.13 -12.94
N GLY A 21 -21.36 -1.41 -11.77
CA GLY A 21 -21.93 -2.72 -11.43
C GLY A 21 -20.95 -3.83 -11.03
N GLN A 22 -19.68 -3.79 -11.46
CA GLN A 22 -18.63 -4.69 -10.99
C GLN A 22 -17.30 -3.96 -10.79
N ALA A 23 -16.70 -4.15 -9.62
CA ALA A 23 -15.41 -3.56 -9.27
C ALA A 23 -14.47 -4.66 -8.77
N GLN A 24 -13.23 -4.69 -9.26
CA GLN A 24 -12.20 -5.62 -8.77
C GLN A 24 -10.92 -4.84 -8.50
N TRP A 25 -10.35 -5.04 -7.31
CA TRP A 25 -9.14 -4.35 -6.87
C TRP A 25 -8.26 -5.26 -5.99
N PRO A 26 -6.94 -5.05 -5.94
CA PRO A 26 -6.07 -5.76 -5.02
C PRO A 26 -6.17 -5.20 -3.59
N VAL A 27 -5.81 -6.02 -2.59
CA VAL A 27 -5.82 -5.61 -1.17
C VAL A 27 -4.78 -4.53 -0.90
N LEU A 28 -3.60 -4.62 -1.51
CA LEU A 28 -2.53 -3.63 -1.33
C LEU A 28 -2.19 -2.96 -2.65
N VAL A 29 -2.16 -1.63 -2.64
CA VAL A 29 -1.73 -0.84 -3.79
C VAL A 29 -0.79 0.27 -3.34
N ALA A 30 0.27 0.48 -4.11
CA ALA A 30 1.24 1.52 -3.85
C ALA A 30 1.17 2.60 -4.91
N SER A 31 1.24 3.86 -4.49
CA SER A 31 1.61 4.96 -5.37
C SER A 31 3.02 4.69 -5.95
N PRO A 32 3.29 5.01 -7.22
CA PRO A 32 4.50 4.57 -7.96
C PRO A 32 5.84 4.98 -7.34
N SER A 33 5.86 5.81 -6.31
CA SER A 33 7.09 6.14 -5.60
C SER A 33 7.46 5.06 -4.55
N VAL A 34 7.91 3.91 -5.05
CA VAL A 34 8.45 2.81 -4.21
C VAL A 34 9.61 3.28 -3.30
N PHE A 35 10.21 4.44 -3.59
CA PHE A 35 11.29 5.06 -2.81
C PHE A 35 10.91 6.33 -2.06
N ALA A 36 9.74 6.94 -2.26
CA ALA A 36 9.39 8.17 -1.53
C ALA A 36 9.47 8.06 0.00
N PRO A 37 9.01 6.96 0.64
CA PRO A 37 9.12 6.84 2.09
C PRO A 37 10.57 6.60 2.54
N TYR A 38 11.41 6.02 1.68
CA TYR A 38 12.84 5.85 1.95
C TYR A 38 13.66 7.08 1.60
N LEU A 39 13.11 8.08 0.92
CA LEU A 39 13.87 9.25 0.47
C LEU A 39 14.49 9.99 1.66
N SER A 40 13.72 10.21 2.73
CA SER A 40 14.22 10.84 3.96
C SER A 40 15.28 9.98 4.66
N TYR A 41 15.10 8.66 4.68
CA TYR A 41 16.10 7.75 5.24
C TYR A 41 17.39 7.77 4.41
N ILE A 42 17.28 7.74 3.08
CA ILE A 42 18.41 7.80 2.15
C ILE A 42 19.14 9.13 2.32
N GLU A 43 18.44 10.27 2.38
CA GLU A 43 19.01 11.60 2.61
C GLU A 43 19.81 11.67 3.92
N LYS A 44 19.20 11.25 5.05
CA LYS A 44 19.87 11.22 6.36
C LYS A 44 21.10 10.31 6.32
N THR A 45 20.98 9.16 5.67
CA THR A 45 22.07 8.20 5.55
C THR A 45 23.21 8.74 4.67
N LEU A 46 22.87 9.51 3.63
CA LEU A 46 23.84 10.18 2.76
C LEU A 46 24.64 11.24 3.52
N ILE A 47 23.98 12.03 4.38
CA ILE A 47 24.64 13.00 5.26
C ILE A 47 25.63 12.30 6.20
N VAL A 48 25.22 11.20 6.82
CA VAL A 48 26.09 10.38 7.69
C VAL A 48 27.26 9.80 6.91
N LEU A 49 27.02 9.30 5.68
CA LEU A 49 28.06 8.80 4.79
C LEU A 49 29.09 9.89 4.44
N VAL A 50 28.65 11.11 4.13
CA VAL A 50 29.57 12.22 3.87
C VAL A 50 30.43 12.53 5.10
N GLY A 51 29.83 12.55 6.30
CA GLY A 51 30.59 12.73 7.54
C GLY A 51 31.61 11.61 7.80
N LEU A 52 31.22 10.36 7.56
CA LEU A 52 32.11 9.19 7.67
C LEU A 52 33.23 9.23 6.64
N LEU A 53 32.98 9.72 5.43
CA LEU A 53 34.00 9.87 4.38
C LEU A 53 35.06 10.90 4.80
N VAL A 54 34.65 12.05 5.33
CA VAL A 54 35.58 13.09 5.79
C VAL A 54 36.46 12.57 6.93
N LEU A 55 35.86 11.85 7.89
CA LEU A 55 36.60 11.21 8.99
C LEU A 55 37.54 10.10 8.49
N ALA A 56 37.09 9.29 7.52
CA ALA A 56 37.88 8.22 6.93
C ALA A 56 39.13 8.75 6.21
N VAL A 57 39.02 9.87 5.50
CA VAL A 57 40.15 10.54 4.85
C VAL A 57 41.15 11.07 5.89
N ALA A 58 40.70 11.50 7.06
CA ALA A 58 41.57 11.94 8.15
C ALA A 58 42.28 10.80 8.90
N LEU A 59 41.82 9.55 8.73
CA LEU A 59 42.33 8.34 9.41
C LEU A 59 43.11 7.40 8.46
N ASP A 60 43.54 7.91 7.30
CA ASP A 60 44.29 7.18 6.27
C ASP A 60 43.61 5.87 5.81
N TYR A 61 44.39 4.93 5.30
CA TYR A 61 43.94 3.71 4.63
C TYR A 61 42.97 2.86 5.49
N ALA A 62 43.17 2.82 6.81
CA ALA A 62 42.29 2.10 7.72
C ALA A 62 40.89 2.73 7.80
N GLY A 63 40.80 4.06 7.79
CA GLY A 63 39.54 4.80 7.75
C GLY A 63 38.76 4.54 6.46
N LEU A 64 39.44 4.54 5.31
CA LEU A 64 38.83 4.24 4.01
C LEU A 64 38.27 2.81 3.92
N VAL A 65 38.99 1.83 4.47
CA VAL A 65 38.50 0.43 4.52
C VAL A 65 37.21 0.35 5.35
N TRP A 66 37.16 1.01 6.51
CA TRP A 66 35.94 1.05 7.34
C TRP A 66 34.78 1.77 6.65
N PHE A 67 35.05 2.85 5.92
CA PHE A 67 34.04 3.55 5.13
C PHE A 67 33.40 2.62 4.08
N VAL A 68 34.20 1.85 3.34
CA VAL A 68 33.70 0.91 2.33
C VAL A 68 32.83 -0.18 2.97
N ILE A 69 33.22 -0.70 4.13
CA ILE A 69 32.43 -1.69 4.88
C ILE A 69 31.08 -1.10 5.30
N CYS A 70 31.06 0.10 5.86
CA CYS A 70 29.84 0.80 6.25
C CYS A 70 28.93 1.07 5.04
N LEU A 71 29.50 1.53 3.92
CA LEU A 71 28.76 1.77 2.69
C LEU A 71 28.12 0.48 2.15
N ALA A 72 28.87 -0.62 2.13
CA ALA A 72 28.35 -1.92 1.70
C ALA A 72 27.18 -2.38 2.59
N PHE A 73 27.28 -2.20 3.91
CA PHE A 73 26.20 -2.54 4.84
C PHE A 73 24.94 -1.70 4.61
N ILE A 74 25.10 -0.40 4.38
CA ILE A 74 23.98 0.52 4.08
C ILE A 74 23.28 0.11 2.78
N LEU A 75 24.05 -0.10 1.70
CA LEU A 75 23.49 -0.51 0.40
C LEU A 75 22.78 -1.85 0.50
N PHE A 76 23.35 -2.81 1.25
CA PHE A 76 22.70 -4.09 1.50
C PHE A 76 21.40 -3.93 2.28
N ASN A 77 21.36 -3.08 3.30
CA ASN A 77 20.14 -2.82 4.06
C ASN A 77 19.03 -2.22 3.19
N ILE A 78 19.37 -1.25 2.34
CA ILE A 78 18.43 -0.63 1.39
C ILE A 78 17.92 -1.68 0.40
N TYR A 79 18.81 -2.51 -0.15
CA TYR A 79 18.44 -3.57 -1.09
C TYR A 79 17.44 -4.56 -0.47
N TRP A 80 17.71 -5.05 0.74
CA TRP A 80 16.81 -6.00 1.41
C TRP A 80 15.45 -5.37 1.75
N ARG A 81 15.42 -4.10 2.16
CA ARG A 81 14.15 -3.38 2.40
C ARG A 81 13.35 -3.23 1.12
N ALA A 82 13.99 -2.83 0.02
CA ALA A 82 13.34 -2.71 -1.28
C ALA A 82 12.78 -4.06 -1.74
N LYS A 83 13.57 -5.14 -1.63
CA LYS A 83 13.15 -6.49 -2.01
C LYS A 83 12.03 -7.05 -1.13
N ALA A 84 12.05 -6.76 0.18
CA ALA A 84 10.98 -7.15 1.09
C ALA A 84 9.66 -6.44 0.75
N ARG A 85 9.74 -5.15 0.38
CA ARG A 85 8.60 -4.34 -0.04
C ARG A 85 8.03 -4.78 -1.39
N GLU A 86 8.89 -5.07 -2.35
CA GLU A 86 8.52 -5.66 -3.63
C GLU A 86 7.74 -6.97 -3.39
N LYS A 87 8.27 -7.86 -2.53
CA LYS A 87 7.58 -9.09 -2.16
C LYS A 87 6.22 -8.84 -1.49
N SER A 88 6.12 -7.88 -0.57
CA SER A 88 4.84 -7.58 0.09
C SER A 88 3.81 -7.00 -0.87
N ILE A 89 4.25 -6.14 -1.81
CA ILE A 89 3.39 -5.61 -2.87
C ILE A 89 2.90 -6.74 -3.77
N HIS A 90 3.79 -7.64 -4.23
CA HIS A 90 3.36 -8.78 -5.06
C HIS A 90 2.37 -9.70 -4.35
N LEU A 91 2.59 -10.00 -3.06
CA LEU A 91 1.63 -10.77 -2.26
C LEU A 91 0.29 -10.04 -2.14
N GLY A 92 0.29 -8.76 -1.81
CA GLY A 92 -0.93 -7.96 -1.70
C GLY A 92 -1.61 -7.64 -3.02
N LEU A 93 -0.93 -7.81 -4.16
CA LEU A 93 -1.50 -7.79 -5.51
C LEU A 93 -2.14 -9.13 -5.90
N SER A 94 -1.66 -10.24 -5.31
CA SER A 94 -2.26 -11.57 -5.53
C SER A 94 -3.57 -11.73 -4.77
N GLU A 95 -3.69 -11.10 -3.59
CA GLU A 95 -4.93 -11.01 -2.83
C GLU A 95 -5.74 -9.79 -3.30
N GLY A 96 -7.04 -9.97 -3.52
CA GLY A 96 -7.91 -8.90 -3.96
C GLY A 96 -9.35 -9.13 -3.57
N TRP A 97 -10.17 -8.13 -3.88
CA TRP A 97 -11.60 -8.18 -3.71
C TRP A 97 -12.29 -7.88 -5.03
N ARG A 98 -13.41 -8.56 -5.27
CA ARG A 98 -14.32 -8.28 -6.37
C ARG A 98 -15.72 -8.08 -5.80
N PHE A 99 -16.31 -6.92 -6.05
CA PHE A 99 -17.70 -6.65 -5.74
C PHE A 99 -18.57 -6.80 -6.99
N VAL A 100 -19.70 -7.51 -6.84
CA VAL A 100 -20.72 -7.66 -7.87
C VAL A 100 -22.01 -7.04 -7.37
N SER A 101 -22.40 -5.90 -7.94
CA SER A 101 -23.56 -5.11 -7.52
C SER A 101 -24.88 -5.85 -7.73
N ALA A 102 -25.03 -6.57 -8.86
CA ALA A 102 -26.24 -7.34 -9.18
C ALA A 102 -26.58 -8.39 -8.10
N GLU A 103 -25.55 -8.95 -7.46
CA GLU A 103 -25.68 -9.96 -6.40
C GLU A 103 -25.49 -9.37 -5.00
N ARG A 104 -25.16 -8.07 -4.90
CA ARG A 104 -24.67 -7.40 -3.69
C ARG A 104 -23.69 -8.28 -2.92
N THR A 105 -22.70 -8.86 -3.61
CA THR A 105 -21.78 -9.84 -3.01
C THR A 105 -20.33 -9.45 -3.25
N LEU A 106 -19.54 -9.58 -2.19
CA LEU A 106 -18.11 -9.31 -2.15
C LEU A 106 -17.34 -10.65 -2.15
N TYR A 107 -16.50 -10.83 -3.16
CA TYR A 107 -15.70 -12.02 -3.39
C TYR A 107 -14.24 -11.73 -3.04
N GLN A 108 -13.66 -12.49 -2.11
CA GLN A 108 -12.22 -12.46 -1.85
C GLN A 108 -11.53 -13.33 -2.89
N LEU A 109 -10.53 -12.77 -3.56
CA LEU A 109 -9.75 -13.43 -4.58
C LEU A 109 -8.32 -13.63 -4.08
N ASP A 110 -7.75 -14.81 -4.34
CA ASP A 110 -6.32 -15.10 -4.22
C ASP A 110 -5.85 -15.68 -5.55
N ASN A 111 -4.91 -14.99 -6.21
CA ASN A 111 -4.42 -15.32 -7.55
C ASN A 111 -5.57 -15.51 -8.56
N GLY A 112 -6.59 -14.65 -8.48
CA GLY A 112 -7.78 -14.68 -9.32
C GLY A 112 -8.80 -15.79 -8.99
N LYS A 113 -8.53 -16.65 -8.00
CA LYS A 113 -9.47 -17.68 -7.53
C LYS A 113 -10.29 -17.16 -6.38
N CYS A 114 -11.60 -17.39 -6.41
CA CYS A 114 -12.48 -17.09 -5.29
C CYS A 114 -12.15 -17.99 -4.10
N ILE A 115 -11.82 -17.39 -2.95
CA ILE A 115 -11.58 -18.09 -1.70
C ILE A 115 -12.66 -17.83 -0.65
N ARG A 116 -13.43 -16.75 -0.81
CA ARG A 116 -14.49 -16.38 0.13
C ARG A 116 -15.56 -15.53 -0.54
N GLU A 117 -16.80 -15.71 -0.10
CA GLU A 117 -17.96 -14.94 -0.54
C GLU A 117 -18.62 -14.28 0.68
N LEU A 118 -19.04 -13.04 0.53
CA LEU A 118 -19.65 -12.23 1.59
C LEU A 118 -20.80 -11.42 1.01
N ALA A 119 -22.02 -11.74 1.42
CA ALA A 119 -23.19 -10.94 1.09
C ALA A 119 -23.14 -9.59 1.81
N VAL A 120 -23.35 -8.50 1.07
CA VAL A 120 -23.43 -7.15 1.60
C VAL A 120 -24.85 -6.90 2.12
N GLN A 121 -24.96 -6.37 3.33
CA GLN A 121 -26.22 -6.05 3.99
C GLN A 121 -26.24 -4.57 4.35
N ASP A 122 -27.44 -4.02 4.52
CA ASP A 122 -27.65 -2.59 4.76
C ASP A 122 -27.09 -2.13 6.13
N GLU A 123 -26.91 -3.06 7.07
CA GLU A 123 -26.34 -2.83 8.40
C GLU A 123 -24.80 -2.78 8.39
N HIS A 124 -24.17 -3.12 7.27
CA HIS A 124 -22.73 -3.07 7.09
C HIS A 124 -22.27 -1.64 6.76
N ASN A 125 -20.99 -1.34 6.98
CA ASN A 125 -20.41 -0.03 6.67
C ASN A 125 -18.99 -0.16 6.16
N LEU A 126 -18.54 0.84 5.40
CA LEU A 126 -17.13 1.07 5.11
C LEU A 126 -16.55 2.06 6.11
N LEU A 127 -15.29 1.86 6.50
CA LEU A 127 -14.51 2.84 7.25
C LEU A 127 -13.26 3.20 6.46
N ILE A 128 -12.98 4.50 6.33
CA ILE A 128 -11.67 5.00 5.92
C ILE A 128 -10.92 5.63 7.08
N TYR A 129 -9.64 5.31 7.21
CA TYR A 129 -8.74 5.89 8.21
C TYR A 129 -7.29 5.86 7.72
N GLN A 130 -6.47 6.72 8.31
CA GLN A 130 -5.05 6.79 8.05
C GLN A 130 -4.29 6.16 9.21
N PHE A 131 -3.26 5.38 8.90
CA PHE A 131 -2.27 5.00 9.90
C PHE A 131 -0.86 5.04 9.31
N GLN A 132 0.12 5.21 10.20
CA GLN A 132 1.52 5.14 9.84
C GLN A 132 2.05 3.74 10.19
N THR A 133 2.57 3.03 9.20
CA THR A 133 3.20 1.73 9.46
C THR A 133 4.54 1.92 10.16
N ARG A 134 5.07 0.84 10.76
CA ARG A 134 6.44 0.82 11.32
C ARG A 134 7.53 1.15 10.28
N ALA A 135 7.22 1.06 8.98
CA ALA A 135 8.14 1.36 7.89
C ALA A 135 8.07 2.83 7.43
N GLU A 136 7.42 3.72 8.21
CA GLU A 136 7.17 5.13 7.90
C GLU A 136 6.21 5.39 6.72
N ASP A 137 5.63 4.33 6.14
CA ASP A 137 4.61 4.46 5.10
C ASP A 137 3.33 5.06 5.68
N ARG A 138 2.85 6.17 5.09
CA ARG A 138 1.50 6.68 5.33
C ARG A 138 0.55 5.84 4.50
N CYS A 139 -0.33 5.11 5.19
CA CYS A 139 -1.30 4.22 4.56
C CYS A 139 -2.71 4.74 4.80
N LEU A 140 -3.46 4.87 3.71
CA LEU A 140 -4.91 5.02 3.76
C LEU A 140 -5.52 3.62 3.69
N THR A 141 -6.48 3.33 4.56
CA THR A 141 -7.09 2.00 4.63
C THR A 141 -8.58 2.11 4.51
N LEU A 142 -9.15 1.21 3.70
CA LEU A 142 -10.57 0.98 3.57
C LEU A 142 -10.90 -0.35 4.23
N GLU A 143 -11.67 -0.29 5.30
CA GLU A 143 -12.17 -1.43 6.05
C GLU A 143 -13.64 -1.68 5.77
N TYR A 144 -14.00 -2.96 5.70
CA TYR A 144 -15.38 -3.42 5.70
C TYR A 144 -15.79 -3.86 7.10
N ARG A 145 -16.80 -3.19 7.64
CA ARG A 145 -17.31 -3.40 8.99
C ARG A 145 -18.68 -4.03 8.95
N ARG A 146 -18.84 -5.07 9.76
CA ARG A 146 -20.10 -5.78 9.97
C ARG A 146 -20.48 -5.65 11.45
N PRO A 147 -21.77 -5.68 11.79
CA PRO A 147 -22.22 -5.72 13.18
C PRO A 147 -21.50 -6.81 13.97
N TYR A 148 -21.11 -6.50 15.21
CA TYR A 148 -20.46 -7.45 16.10
C TYR A 148 -21.39 -8.68 16.32
N PRO A 149 -20.87 -9.92 16.38
CA PRO A 149 -19.46 -10.33 16.41
C PRO A 149 -18.93 -10.76 15.03
N ALA A 150 -18.37 -9.83 14.28
CA ALA A 150 -17.73 -10.13 13.00
C ALA A 150 -16.30 -9.57 12.97
N PRO A 151 -15.32 -10.33 12.44
CA PRO A 151 -13.97 -9.82 12.27
C PRO A 151 -13.95 -8.69 11.25
N GLU A 152 -13.11 -7.70 11.53
CA GLU A 152 -12.77 -6.60 10.65
C GLU A 152 -12.08 -7.14 9.39
N LEU A 153 -12.43 -6.59 8.22
CA LEU A 153 -11.90 -7.02 6.94
C LEU A 153 -11.30 -5.83 6.20
N THR A 154 -10.01 -5.91 5.89
CA THR A 154 -9.34 -4.90 5.08
C THR A 154 -9.65 -5.12 3.60
N LEU A 155 -10.28 -4.15 2.96
CA LEU A 155 -10.60 -4.19 1.53
C LEU A 155 -9.47 -3.62 0.68
N LEU A 156 -8.87 -2.52 1.13
CA LEU A 156 -7.85 -1.81 0.38
C LEU A 156 -6.90 -1.09 1.34
N GLN A 157 -5.61 -1.27 1.13
CA GLN A 157 -4.53 -0.50 1.71
C GLN A 157 -3.84 0.25 0.59
N PHE A 158 -3.85 1.58 0.69
CA PHE A 158 -3.26 2.46 -0.29
C PHE A 158 -2.07 3.19 0.35
N VAL A 159 -0.87 2.84 -0.10
CA VAL A 159 0.35 3.52 0.36
C VAL A 159 0.52 4.81 -0.44
N HIS A 160 0.39 5.94 0.25
CA HIS A 160 0.41 7.26 -0.36
C HIS A 160 1.63 8.07 0.04
N SER A 161 1.98 9.04 -0.80
CA SER A 161 3.12 9.93 -0.56
C SER A 161 2.72 11.40 -0.62
N ARG A 162 1.64 11.72 -1.33
CA ARG A 162 1.19 13.10 -1.54
C ARG A 162 -0.12 13.36 -0.79
N PRO A 163 -0.36 14.61 -0.36
CA PRO A 163 -1.65 15.02 0.18
C PRO A 163 -2.80 14.89 -0.84
N GLU A 164 -2.49 15.07 -2.13
CA GLU A 164 -3.44 14.97 -3.24
C GLU A 164 -4.04 13.56 -3.42
N ASP A 165 -3.35 12.53 -2.92
CA ASP A 165 -3.83 11.15 -3.04
C ASP A 165 -5.01 10.87 -2.08
N ILE A 166 -5.19 11.68 -1.03
CA ILE A 166 -6.26 11.54 -0.03
C ILE A 166 -7.65 11.78 -0.64
N PRO A 167 -7.94 12.89 -1.34
CA PRO A 167 -9.24 13.11 -1.95
C PRO A 167 -9.58 12.08 -3.03
N GLU A 168 -8.61 11.60 -3.81
CA GLU A 168 -8.82 10.52 -4.80
C GLU A 168 -9.24 9.20 -4.11
N PHE A 169 -8.55 8.84 -3.02
CA PHE A 169 -8.89 7.67 -2.22
C PHE A 169 -10.29 7.78 -1.59
N ARG A 170 -10.62 8.93 -1.01
CA ARG A 170 -11.94 9.22 -0.44
C ARG A 170 -13.04 9.09 -1.49
N ALA A 171 -12.82 9.64 -2.69
CA ALA A 171 -13.78 9.54 -3.79
C ALA A 171 -13.99 8.07 -4.22
N GLY A 172 -12.91 7.28 -4.34
CA GLY A 172 -13.00 5.86 -4.66
C GLY A 172 -13.75 5.04 -3.60
N ALA A 173 -13.50 5.34 -2.33
CA ALA A 173 -14.21 4.72 -1.20
C ALA A 173 -15.70 5.08 -1.19
N GLN A 174 -16.05 6.35 -1.45
CA GLN A 174 -17.43 6.79 -1.53
C GLN A 174 -18.17 6.11 -2.68
N HIS A 175 -17.56 6.07 -3.88
CA HIS A 175 -18.14 5.38 -5.03
C HIS A 175 -18.39 3.89 -4.74
N LEU A 176 -17.45 3.23 -4.04
CA LEU A 176 -17.64 1.84 -3.65
C LEU A 176 -18.78 1.67 -2.63
N ALA A 177 -18.90 2.57 -1.66
CA ALA A 177 -20.00 2.58 -0.70
C ALA A 177 -21.36 2.71 -1.41
N ASP A 178 -21.43 3.61 -2.39
CA ASP A 178 -22.63 3.85 -3.21
C ASP A 178 -22.99 2.61 -4.04
N LEU A 179 -22.01 1.97 -4.68
CA LEU A 179 -22.20 0.72 -5.42
C LEU A 179 -22.71 -0.43 -4.54
N MET A 180 -22.25 -0.49 -3.29
CA MET A 180 -22.64 -1.48 -2.28
C MET A 180 -24.00 -1.17 -1.63
N GLY A 181 -24.44 0.09 -1.70
CA GLY A 181 -25.61 0.59 -1.00
C GLY A 181 -25.44 0.59 0.51
N ILE A 182 -24.24 0.92 1.01
CA ILE A 182 -23.92 0.98 2.44
C ILE A 182 -23.27 2.32 2.83
N GLY A 183 -23.21 2.63 4.13
CA GLY A 183 -22.61 3.86 4.61
C GLY A 183 -21.08 3.86 4.54
N LEU A 184 -20.50 5.07 4.46
CA LEU A 184 -19.07 5.33 4.60
C LEU A 184 -18.81 6.18 5.86
N GLU A 185 -18.00 5.66 6.78
CA GLU A 185 -17.45 6.39 7.92
C GLU A 185 -16.06 6.95 7.55
N ASP A 186 -15.83 8.24 7.77
CA ASP A 186 -14.57 8.91 7.41
C ASP A 186 -13.80 9.39 8.66
N LYS A 187 -12.57 8.91 8.82
CA LYS A 187 -11.64 9.27 9.91
C LYS A 187 -10.26 9.72 9.39
N LEU A 188 -10.21 10.24 8.16
CA LEU A 188 -8.99 10.82 7.57
C LEU A 188 -8.72 12.25 8.05
#